data_AF-A0A8J6R9U1-F1
#
_entry.id   AF-A0A8J6R9U1-F1
#
_cell.length_a   1.000
_cell.length_b   1.000
_cell.length_c   1.000
_cell.angle_alpha   90.00
_cell.angle_beta   90.00
_cell.angle_gamma   90.00
#
_symmetry.space_group_name_H-M   'P 1'
#
loop_
_entity.id
_entity.type
_entity.pdbx_description
1 polymer ?
#
loop_
_entity_poly.entity_id
_entity_poly.type
_entity_poly.pdbx_seq_one_letter_code
_entity_poly.pdbx_strand_id
1 'polypeptide(L)'
;MTRLNRITIDRLKRLPRVASVWEGDRRSVGGLMDDDGGLRQRHTETSDCILWVDSSHGAVRGLTIVPTTCGYEPVVRTLLQAIESPQGNLAPARPHKIVVSDREIQFYLRGALQGLDIAIDYAPELPLIDELFNALQQSAEMTEAELPPRYAEAMLDKAMEIWELAPWNTLNEQQVLAVELNTWDLETLYVSMLGMGGVEYGLLMYRSLDSLKQFRQRVLMGQQSPKQMQEAFLEQDCLFLNFELFDDEPFPNMPQPASWLASAPEAVQPDFGSIHPLEGMRSQLADEEGATFLVVLEALQRFITRYRAQLEKPPLKALQSSYKIPNPEKNGGASPLKVTVKTLPEVTAELAADADDVFGDDGPEGLVNFPVLRDDYVPEGAIIILTQFQQQVLNDLRHDSAIAFQGLEGKWTHNGTADSPDLPVVLIQTSRPKAKTLIQQLQEAQGVQAVCFNPGSDPFSGEAFELGMLQTGDGELHLFAEYETNGSTDRHLLERWNTWQRECNGSCAVIIASGITGSSKGKPSVKDILGVFEARCKTPKDLHLPPLMLQYATEWELD
;
A
#
# COMPACT_ATOMS: atom_id res chain seq x y z
N MET A 1 -25.13 9.97 -32.04
CA MET A 1 -23.85 10.70 -31.91
C MET A 1 -24.03 11.84 -30.93
N THR A 2 -23.27 11.83 -29.86
CA THR A 2 -23.28 12.85 -28.80
C THR A 2 -22.60 14.12 -29.33
N ARG A 3 -23.28 15.26 -29.29
CA ARG A 3 -22.73 16.56 -29.72
C ARG A 3 -22.41 17.42 -28.52
N LEU A 4 -21.38 18.25 -28.64
CA LEU A 4 -21.09 19.26 -27.63
C LEU A 4 -22.24 20.26 -27.52
N ASN A 5 -22.57 20.64 -26.29
CA ASN A 5 -23.59 21.65 -26.07
C ASN A 5 -23.05 23.04 -26.48
N ARG A 6 -23.97 23.99 -26.72
CA ARG A 6 -23.62 25.34 -27.19
C ARG A 6 -22.70 26.09 -26.23
N ILE A 7 -22.87 25.91 -24.92
CA ILE A 7 -22.07 26.58 -23.89
C ILE A 7 -20.61 26.13 -23.97
N THR A 8 -20.38 24.82 -24.12
CA THR A 8 -19.05 24.21 -24.29
C THR A 8 -18.39 24.71 -25.58
N ILE A 9 -19.13 24.77 -26.69
CA ILE A 9 -18.60 25.30 -27.96
C ILE A 9 -18.19 26.77 -27.82
N ASP A 10 -19.05 27.60 -27.23
CA ASP A 10 -18.78 29.04 -27.05
C ASP A 10 -17.58 29.26 -26.11
N ARG A 11 -17.41 28.42 -25.08
CA ARG A 11 -16.25 28.44 -24.17
C ARG A 11 -14.95 28.11 -24.92
N LEU A 12 -14.92 26.99 -25.65
CA LEU A 12 -13.75 26.53 -26.40
C LEU A 12 -13.36 27.49 -27.53
N LYS A 13 -14.33 28.21 -28.12
CA LYS A 13 -14.06 29.24 -29.13
C LYS A 13 -13.34 30.48 -28.60
N ARG A 14 -13.42 30.76 -27.29
CA ARG A 14 -12.71 31.89 -26.65
C ARG A 14 -11.22 31.64 -26.50
N LEU A 15 -10.80 30.37 -26.52
CA LEU A 15 -9.40 30.00 -26.44
C LEU A 15 -8.64 30.41 -27.71
N PRO A 16 -7.34 30.77 -27.59
CA PRO A 16 -6.53 31.13 -28.73
C PRO A 16 -6.46 29.96 -29.71
N ARG A 17 -6.70 30.25 -30.99
CA ARG A 17 -6.54 29.26 -32.05
C ARG A 17 -5.09 29.30 -32.53
N VAL A 18 -4.37 28.21 -32.32
CA VAL A 18 -2.96 28.07 -32.70
C VAL A 18 -2.86 27.40 -34.06
N ALA A 19 -1.83 27.77 -34.83
CA ALA A 19 -1.54 27.16 -36.14
C ALA A 19 -0.79 25.82 -36.00
N SER A 20 -1.11 25.06 -34.96
CA SER A 20 -0.52 23.75 -34.70
C SER A 20 -1.40 22.64 -35.28
N VAL A 21 -0.73 21.54 -35.63
CA VAL A 21 -1.34 20.25 -35.93
C VAL A 21 -1.14 19.38 -34.70
N TRP A 22 -2.22 18.81 -34.20
CA TRP A 22 -2.15 17.84 -33.10
C TRP A 22 -2.38 16.44 -33.64
N GLU A 23 -1.59 15.50 -33.14
CA GLU A 23 -1.75 14.07 -33.39
C GLU A 23 -2.40 13.44 -32.17
N GLY A 24 -3.28 12.48 -32.40
CA GLY A 24 -3.79 11.68 -31.29
C GLY A 24 -4.24 10.31 -31.71
N ASP A 25 -4.17 9.41 -30.75
CA ASP A 25 -4.47 8.01 -30.96
C ASP A 25 -4.99 7.37 -29.69
N ARG A 26 -5.70 6.25 -29.87
CA ARG A 26 -6.10 5.33 -28.82
C ARG A 26 -5.45 3.99 -29.13
N ARG A 27 -4.49 3.56 -28.30
CA ARG A 27 -3.83 2.27 -28.48
C ARG A 27 -3.98 1.42 -27.24
N SER A 28 -4.04 0.11 -27.45
CA SER A 28 -3.99 -0.83 -26.34
C SER A 28 -2.64 -0.75 -25.66
N VAL A 29 -2.70 -0.68 -24.34
CA VAL A 29 -1.58 -0.67 -23.41
C VAL A 29 -1.55 -1.99 -22.65
N GLY A 30 -1.94 -3.08 -23.32
CA GLY A 30 -1.75 -4.44 -22.80
C GLY A 30 -0.26 -4.68 -22.57
N GLY A 31 0.17 -4.52 -21.31
CA GLY A 31 1.56 -4.62 -20.86
C GLY A 31 2.18 -3.39 -20.21
N LEU A 32 1.60 -2.17 -20.25
CA LEU A 32 2.17 -1.01 -19.50
C LEU A 32 1.38 -0.55 -18.27
N MET A 33 0.26 -1.19 -17.97
CA MET A 33 -0.49 -0.99 -16.72
C MET A 33 -0.93 -2.31 -16.08
N ASP A 34 -0.36 -3.42 -16.56
CA ASP A 34 -0.56 -4.76 -15.99
C ASP A 34 0.61 -5.14 -15.08
N ASP A 35 1.39 -4.16 -14.62
CA ASP A 35 2.52 -4.39 -13.73
C ASP A 35 2.68 -3.22 -12.75
N ASP A 36 1.70 -3.12 -11.86
CA ASP A 36 2.01 -2.95 -10.44
C ASP A 36 1.60 -4.29 -9.81
N GLY A 37 2.55 -4.94 -9.13
CA GLY A 37 2.51 -6.31 -8.60
C GLY A 37 1.16 -7.04 -8.64
N GLY A 38 0.99 -7.96 -9.60
CA GLY A 38 -0.25 -8.73 -9.66
C GLY A 38 -0.38 -9.69 -10.84
N LEU A 39 0.15 -10.90 -10.65
CA LEU A 39 -0.33 -12.16 -11.23
C LEU A 39 -0.51 -12.25 -12.75
N ARG A 40 0.20 -13.23 -13.33
CA ARG A 40 -0.33 -14.02 -14.45
C ARG A 40 -1.52 -14.89 -14.01
N GLN A 41 -2.66 -14.25 -13.72
CA GLN A 41 -3.95 -14.83 -14.05
C GLN A 41 -4.65 -13.97 -15.08
N ARG A 42 -5.00 -14.67 -16.16
CA ARG A 42 -5.53 -14.17 -17.40
C ARG A 42 -6.97 -13.67 -17.19
N HIS A 43 -7.15 -12.54 -16.52
CA HIS A 43 -8.32 -11.69 -16.69
C HIS A 43 -7.93 -10.55 -17.63
N THR A 44 -8.25 -10.79 -18.89
CA THR A 44 -8.05 -9.90 -20.03
C THR A 44 -8.93 -8.65 -19.91
N GLU A 45 -8.61 -7.71 -19.03
CA GLU A 45 -9.13 -6.34 -19.15
C GLU A 45 -8.04 -5.44 -19.71
N THR A 46 -7.85 -5.59 -21.03
CA THR A 46 -6.96 -4.72 -21.79
C THR A 46 -7.36 -3.26 -21.54
N SER A 47 -6.42 -2.41 -21.14
CA SER A 47 -6.64 -0.96 -21.05
C SER A 47 -6.13 -0.29 -22.32
N ASP A 48 -6.77 0.80 -22.71
CA ASP A 48 -6.34 1.66 -23.81
C ASP A 48 -5.81 2.97 -23.27
N CYS A 49 -4.66 3.39 -23.78
CA CYS A 49 -4.14 4.73 -23.58
C CYS A 49 -4.59 5.64 -24.72
N ILE A 50 -5.10 6.80 -24.35
CA ILE A 50 -5.47 7.89 -25.23
C ILE A 50 -4.43 9.00 -25.06
N LEU A 51 -3.79 9.38 -26.17
CA LEU A 51 -2.72 10.35 -26.18
C LEU A 51 -3.02 11.47 -27.19
N TRP A 52 -2.71 12.71 -26.80
CA TRP A 52 -2.78 13.91 -27.65
C TRP A 52 -1.46 14.66 -27.59
N VAL A 53 -0.83 14.86 -28.74
CA VAL A 53 0.48 15.49 -28.88
C VAL A 53 0.40 16.66 -29.83
N ASP A 54 1.08 17.74 -29.48
CA ASP A 54 1.29 18.87 -30.38
C ASP A 54 2.52 18.64 -31.26
N SER A 55 2.31 18.31 -32.53
CA SER A 55 3.39 18.02 -33.47
C SER A 55 4.29 19.21 -33.78
N SER A 56 3.82 20.44 -33.53
CA SER A 56 4.62 21.64 -33.75
C SER A 56 5.65 21.90 -32.65
N HIS A 57 5.41 21.34 -31.45
CA HIS A 57 6.26 21.53 -30.27
C HIS A 57 6.79 20.23 -29.67
N GLY A 58 6.40 19.06 -30.20
CA GLY A 58 6.81 17.75 -29.68
C GLY A 58 6.33 17.50 -28.24
N ALA A 59 5.21 18.12 -27.85
CA ALA A 59 4.78 18.14 -26.45
C ALA A 59 3.45 17.39 -26.26
N VAL A 60 3.40 16.52 -25.26
CA VAL A 60 2.16 15.85 -24.83
C VAL A 60 1.23 16.88 -24.21
N ARG A 61 0.02 16.98 -24.75
CA ARG A 61 -1.02 17.91 -24.28
C ARG A 61 -2.07 17.22 -23.42
N GLY A 62 -2.28 15.92 -23.61
CA GLY A 62 -3.20 15.15 -22.80
C GLY A 62 -2.95 13.65 -22.93
N LEU A 63 -3.08 12.96 -21.80
CA LEU A 63 -2.92 11.52 -21.65
C LEU A 63 -4.02 11.02 -20.72
N THR A 64 -4.69 9.92 -21.08
CA THR A 64 -5.66 9.27 -20.21
C THR A 64 -5.74 7.79 -20.53
N ILE A 65 -5.86 6.95 -19.51
CA ILE A 65 -5.99 5.50 -19.64
C ILE A 65 -7.42 5.11 -19.29
N VAL A 66 -8.01 4.25 -20.12
CA VAL A 66 -9.40 3.80 -19.98
C VAL A 66 -9.52 2.32 -20.26
N PRO A 67 -10.50 1.62 -19.66
CA PRO A 67 -10.80 0.24 -20.04
C PRO A 67 -11.11 0.11 -21.54
N THR A 68 -10.64 -0.95 -22.21
CA THR A 68 -10.95 -1.19 -23.64
C THR A 68 -12.45 -1.29 -23.93
N THR A 69 -13.25 -1.64 -22.92
CA THR A 69 -14.71 -1.71 -23.00
C THR A 69 -15.38 -0.33 -23.16
N CYS A 70 -14.65 0.78 -22.95
CA CYS A 70 -15.18 2.12 -23.13
C CYS A 70 -15.35 2.48 -24.61
N GLY A 71 -16.42 3.22 -24.92
CA GLY A 71 -16.67 3.80 -26.25
C GLY A 71 -15.69 4.91 -26.62
N TYR A 72 -16.02 5.71 -27.64
CA TYR A 72 -15.14 6.80 -28.13
C TYR A 72 -15.28 8.12 -27.34
N GLU A 73 -16.20 8.20 -26.38
CA GLU A 73 -16.42 9.35 -25.51
C GLU A 73 -15.14 9.82 -24.78
N PRO A 74 -14.30 8.93 -24.22
CA PRO A 74 -13.07 9.33 -23.55
C PRO A 74 -12.05 9.99 -24.48
N VAL A 75 -12.03 9.63 -25.77
CA VAL A 75 -11.14 10.25 -26.76
C VAL A 75 -11.45 11.74 -26.90
N VAL A 76 -12.74 12.09 -26.97
CA VAL A 76 -13.21 13.48 -26.99
C VAL A 76 -12.95 14.17 -25.66
N ARG A 77 -13.23 13.52 -24.53
CA ARG A 77 -13.03 14.10 -23.19
C ARG A 77 -11.56 14.49 -22.97
N THR A 78 -10.64 13.58 -23.29
CA THR A 78 -9.19 13.79 -23.16
C THR A 78 -8.73 14.94 -24.06
N LEU A 79 -9.26 15.04 -25.28
CA LEU A 79 -8.96 16.15 -26.18
C LEU A 79 -9.46 17.49 -25.64
N LEU A 80 -10.67 17.53 -25.07
CA LEU A 80 -11.21 18.77 -24.49
C LEU A 80 -10.38 19.20 -23.28
N GLN A 81 -9.96 18.26 -22.43
CA GLN A 81 -9.02 18.53 -21.36
C GLN A 81 -7.69 19.07 -21.90
N ALA A 82 -7.13 18.47 -22.94
CA ALA A 82 -5.91 18.95 -23.59
C ALA A 82 -6.03 20.38 -24.18
N ILE A 83 -7.24 20.81 -24.57
CA ILE A 83 -7.51 22.17 -25.06
C ILE A 83 -7.64 23.18 -23.90
N GLU A 84 -8.32 22.79 -22.82
CA GLU A 84 -8.71 23.71 -21.72
C GLU A 84 -7.70 23.75 -20.57
N SER A 85 -7.10 22.61 -20.26
CA SER A 85 -6.16 22.37 -19.17
C SER A 85 -5.09 21.35 -19.61
N PRO A 86 -4.21 21.73 -20.56
CA PRO A 86 -3.19 20.82 -21.08
C PRO A 86 -2.25 20.35 -19.97
N GLN A 87 -1.71 19.14 -20.13
CA GLN A 87 -0.68 18.63 -19.24
C GLN A 87 0.62 19.44 -19.36
N GLY A 88 1.33 19.61 -18.24
CA GLY A 88 2.55 20.40 -18.15
C GLY A 88 2.32 21.92 -18.15
N ASN A 89 3.37 22.70 -18.38
CA ASN A 89 3.33 24.16 -18.35
C ASN A 89 2.90 24.77 -19.70
N LEU A 90 1.95 24.13 -20.40
CA LEU A 90 1.47 24.57 -21.70
C LEU A 90 0.25 25.49 -21.55
N ALA A 91 0.12 26.49 -22.42
CA ALA A 91 -1.04 27.37 -22.42
C ALA A 91 -2.27 26.66 -23.05
N PRO A 92 -3.48 26.83 -22.49
CA PRO A 92 -4.74 26.40 -23.10
C PRO A 92 -4.90 26.98 -24.50
N ALA A 93 -5.15 26.12 -25.48
CA ALA A 93 -5.24 26.52 -26.88
C ALA A 93 -6.04 25.52 -27.70
N ARG A 94 -6.66 26.02 -28.77
CA ARG A 94 -7.40 25.20 -29.73
C ARG A 94 -6.58 24.98 -31.00
N PRO A 95 -6.36 23.72 -31.44
CA PRO A 95 -5.57 23.43 -32.63
C PRO A 95 -6.30 23.85 -33.92
N HIS A 96 -5.53 24.06 -34.99
CA HIS A 96 -6.10 24.28 -36.30
C HIS A 96 -6.58 22.96 -36.93
N LYS A 97 -5.81 21.91 -36.67
CA LYS A 97 -5.96 20.59 -37.29
C LYS A 97 -5.63 19.48 -36.30
N ILE A 98 -6.36 18.39 -36.39
CA ILE A 98 -6.11 17.14 -35.67
C ILE A 98 -5.93 16.02 -36.70
N VAL A 99 -4.97 15.13 -36.44
CA VAL A 99 -4.70 13.93 -37.23
C VAL A 99 -4.81 12.71 -36.33
N VAL A 100 -5.50 11.68 -36.80
CA VAL A 100 -5.68 10.40 -36.09
C VAL A 100 -5.39 9.21 -37.02
N SER A 101 -4.98 8.09 -36.44
CA SER A 101 -4.61 6.86 -37.15
C SER A 101 -5.78 5.91 -37.39
N ASP A 102 -6.89 6.10 -36.66
CA ASP A 102 -8.10 5.28 -36.78
C ASP A 102 -9.25 6.04 -37.48
N ARG A 103 -9.91 5.36 -38.42
CA ARG A 103 -11.00 5.97 -39.21
C ARG A 103 -12.28 6.15 -38.41
N GLU A 104 -12.59 5.25 -37.48
CA GLU A 104 -13.77 5.36 -36.64
C GLU A 104 -13.65 6.54 -35.67
N ILE A 105 -12.46 6.72 -35.06
CA ILE A 105 -12.12 7.89 -34.27
C ILE A 105 -12.26 9.16 -35.10
N GLN A 106 -11.75 9.17 -36.34
CA GLN A 106 -11.90 10.31 -37.26
C GLN A 106 -13.37 10.68 -37.48
N PHE A 107 -14.23 9.70 -37.77
CA PHE A 107 -15.66 9.94 -37.98
C PHE A 107 -16.35 10.43 -36.71
N TYR A 108 -16.01 9.85 -35.56
CA TYR A 108 -16.57 10.23 -34.27
C TYR A 108 -16.20 11.67 -33.91
N LEU A 109 -14.93 12.05 -34.04
CA LEU A 109 -14.44 13.41 -33.79
C LEU A 109 -15.08 14.46 -34.70
N ARG A 110 -15.28 14.16 -35.99
CA ARG A 110 -15.99 15.06 -36.92
C ARG A 110 -17.43 15.35 -36.47
N GLY A 111 -18.11 14.35 -35.91
CA GLY A 111 -19.45 14.51 -35.35
C GLY A 111 -19.46 15.28 -34.03
N ALA A 112 -18.55 14.92 -33.12
CA ALA A 112 -18.49 15.47 -31.76
C ALA A 112 -18.02 16.93 -31.74
N LEU A 113 -17.00 17.27 -32.52
CA LEU A 113 -16.35 18.59 -32.56
C LEU A 113 -17.00 19.56 -33.56
N GLN A 114 -18.17 19.21 -34.08
CA GLN A 114 -18.89 20.05 -35.04
C GLN A 114 -19.10 21.45 -34.48
N GLY A 115 -18.65 22.45 -35.23
CA GLY A 115 -18.76 23.86 -34.85
C GLY A 115 -17.55 24.44 -34.13
N LEU A 116 -16.50 23.67 -33.83
CA LEU A 116 -15.24 24.20 -33.25
C LEU A 116 -14.22 24.68 -34.27
N ASP A 117 -14.50 24.57 -35.56
CA ASP A 117 -13.62 24.96 -36.67
C ASP A 117 -12.23 24.27 -36.60
N ILE A 118 -12.19 23.00 -36.18
CA ILE A 118 -10.98 22.16 -36.17
C ILE A 118 -11.06 21.17 -37.34
N ALA A 119 -10.04 21.14 -38.20
CA ALA A 119 -9.97 20.17 -39.29
C ALA A 119 -9.56 18.79 -38.75
N ILE A 120 -10.28 17.72 -39.11
CA ILE A 120 -9.98 16.35 -38.66
C ILE A 120 -9.60 15.48 -39.86
N ASP A 121 -8.34 15.06 -39.89
CA ASP A 121 -7.74 14.27 -40.95
C ASP A 121 -7.32 12.88 -40.45
N TYR A 122 -7.18 11.96 -41.40
CA TYR A 122 -6.70 10.61 -41.17
C TYR A 122 -5.32 10.48 -41.78
N ALA A 123 -4.38 9.91 -41.04
CA ALA A 123 -3.08 9.47 -41.55
C ALA A 123 -2.80 8.06 -41.01
N PRO A 124 -2.35 7.11 -41.84
CA PRO A 124 -2.12 5.73 -41.38
C PRO A 124 -0.99 5.59 -40.35
N GLU A 125 -0.08 6.56 -40.30
CA GLU A 125 1.07 6.60 -39.39
C GLU A 125 1.07 7.96 -38.68
N LEU A 126 1.46 7.97 -37.40
CA LEU A 126 1.53 9.14 -36.55
C LEU A 126 2.91 9.17 -35.89
N PRO A 127 3.96 9.66 -36.60
CA PRO A 127 5.36 9.42 -36.21
C PRO A 127 5.70 9.78 -34.75
N LEU A 128 5.12 10.85 -34.21
CA LEU A 128 5.38 11.26 -32.83
C LEU A 128 4.66 10.38 -31.81
N ILE A 129 3.44 9.96 -32.12
CA ILE A 129 2.70 9.00 -31.32
C ILE A 129 3.39 7.63 -31.39
N ASP A 130 3.84 7.22 -32.57
CA ASP A 130 4.58 5.98 -32.79
C ASP A 130 5.87 5.96 -31.98
N GLU A 131 6.67 7.04 -32.01
CA GLU A 131 7.87 7.19 -31.19
C GLU A 131 7.57 7.15 -29.68
N LEU A 132 6.52 7.84 -29.21
CA LEU A 132 6.16 7.86 -27.79
C LEU A 132 5.65 6.51 -27.31
N PHE A 133 4.81 5.82 -28.08
CA PHE A 133 4.36 4.48 -27.73
C PHE A 133 5.49 3.46 -27.80
N ASN A 134 6.41 3.58 -28.77
CA ASN A 134 7.60 2.72 -28.81
C ASN A 134 8.52 2.99 -27.61
N ALA A 135 8.71 4.24 -27.18
CA ALA A 135 9.50 4.58 -26.00
C ALA A 135 8.84 4.05 -24.72
N LEU A 136 7.51 4.19 -24.60
CA LEU A 136 6.74 3.62 -23.49
C LEU A 136 6.84 2.09 -23.48
N GLN A 137 6.70 1.43 -24.63
CA GLN A 137 6.82 -0.04 -24.73
C GLN A 137 8.26 -0.51 -24.43
N GLN A 138 9.28 0.23 -24.89
CA GLN A 138 10.68 -0.06 -24.55
C GLN A 138 10.97 0.10 -23.06
N SER A 139 10.32 1.03 -22.35
CA SER A 139 10.42 1.13 -20.89
C SER A 139 9.69 0.00 -20.14
N ALA A 140 8.63 -0.57 -20.72
CA ALA A 140 7.84 -1.66 -20.13
C ALA A 140 8.38 -3.07 -20.47
N GLU A 141 9.20 -3.22 -21.52
CA GLU A 141 9.94 -4.47 -21.79
C GLU A 141 11.18 -4.63 -20.87
N MET A 142 11.45 -3.68 -19.96
CA MET A 142 12.57 -3.70 -19.00
C MET A 142 12.20 -4.23 -17.60
N THR A 143 11.07 -4.94 -17.47
CA THR A 143 10.56 -5.50 -16.20
C THR A 143 10.99 -6.95 -15.95
N GLU A 144 12.27 -7.24 -16.19
CA GLU A 144 12.98 -8.30 -15.49
C GLU A 144 14.31 -7.66 -15.13
N ALA A 145 14.62 -7.50 -13.83
CA ALA A 145 15.90 -6.96 -13.43
C ALA A 145 17.00 -7.79 -14.10
N GLU A 146 17.70 -7.22 -15.09
CA GLU A 146 18.84 -7.88 -15.72
C GLU A 146 19.97 -7.85 -14.70
N LEU A 147 19.94 -8.83 -13.79
CA LEU A 147 21.00 -9.04 -12.83
C LEU A 147 22.30 -9.29 -13.61
N PRO A 148 23.44 -8.78 -13.12
CA PRO A 148 24.72 -9.00 -13.77
C PRO A 148 24.92 -10.51 -13.95
N PRO A 149 25.09 -11.04 -15.18
CA PRO A 149 25.09 -12.48 -15.43
C PRO A 149 26.13 -13.24 -14.60
N ARG A 150 27.20 -12.54 -14.21
CA ARG A 150 28.28 -13.06 -13.37
C ARG A 150 27.85 -13.36 -11.93
N TYR A 151 26.87 -12.62 -11.40
CA TYR A 151 26.47 -12.65 -9.99
C TYR A 151 25.01 -13.04 -9.76
N ALA A 152 24.19 -13.11 -10.82
CA ALA A 152 22.74 -13.33 -10.73
C ALA A 152 22.34 -14.46 -9.77
N GLU A 153 22.85 -15.68 -9.96
CA GLU A 153 22.52 -16.83 -9.10
C GLU A 153 22.91 -16.59 -7.64
N ALA A 154 24.12 -16.09 -7.39
CA ALA A 154 24.59 -15.80 -6.05
C ALA A 154 23.80 -14.67 -5.36
N MET A 155 23.32 -13.69 -6.13
CA MET A 155 22.49 -12.60 -5.62
C MET A 155 21.11 -13.10 -5.20
N LEU A 156 20.48 -13.94 -6.04
CA LEU A 156 19.20 -14.57 -5.73
C LEU A 156 19.31 -15.44 -4.47
N ASP A 157 20.35 -16.29 -4.37
CA ASP A 157 20.60 -17.12 -3.19
C ASP A 157 20.73 -16.25 -1.93
N LYS A 158 21.48 -15.15 -2.01
CA LYS A 158 21.65 -14.23 -0.87
C LYS A 158 20.40 -13.47 -0.50
N ALA A 159 19.58 -13.07 -1.46
CA ALA A 159 18.28 -12.47 -1.17
C ALA A 159 17.37 -13.48 -0.46
N MET A 160 17.31 -14.73 -0.90
CA MET A 160 16.53 -15.77 -0.22
C MET A 160 17.05 -16.08 1.19
N GLU A 161 18.36 -16.07 1.41
CA GLU A 161 18.92 -16.19 2.77
C GLU A 161 18.49 -15.04 3.69
N ILE A 162 18.35 -13.82 3.16
CA ILE A 162 17.82 -12.67 3.90
C ILE A 162 16.32 -12.80 4.14
N TRP A 163 15.57 -13.28 3.16
CA TRP A 163 14.15 -13.61 3.29
C TRP A 163 13.89 -14.54 4.46
N GLU A 164 14.59 -15.68 4.50
CA GLU A 164 14.50 -16.66 5.58
C GLU A 164 14.94 -16.09 6.94
N LEU A 165 15.90 -15.17 6.96
CA LEU A 165 16.31 -14.48 8.18
C LEU A 165 15.23 -13.54 8.71
N ALA A 166 14.39 -13.00 7.82
CA ALA A 166 13.28 -12.09 8.07
C ALA A 166 13.65 -10.93 9.00
N PRO A 167 14.62 -10.07 8.62
CA PRO A 167 15.13 -8.99 9.48
C PRO A 167 14.05 -7.96 9.83
N TRP A 168 13.05 -7.75 8.97
CA TRP A 168 11.89 -6.88 9.19
C TRP A 168 11.04 -7.27 10.41
N ASN A 169 11.12 -8.51 10.88
CA ASN A 169 10.48 -8.92 12.14
C ASN A 169 11.21 -8.40 13.39
N THR A 170 12.40 -7.82 13.22
CA THR A 170 13.27 -7.37 14.32
C THR A 170 13.70 -5.91 14.20
N LEU A 171 13.76 -5.41 12.96
CA LEU A 171 14.18 -4.06 12.62
C LEU A 171 13.12 -3.41 11.75
N ASN A 172 12.73 -2.19 12.11
CA ASN A 172 11.80 -1.40 11.32
C ASN A 172 12.50 -0.35 10.47
N GLU A 173 11.73 0.39 9.69
CA GLU A 173 12.25 1.46 8.85
C GLU A 173 12.98 2.51 9.68
N GLN A 174 12.55 2.84 10.91
CA GLN A 174 13.23 3.84 11.73
C GLN A 174 14.65 3.43 12.17
N GLN A 175 14.93 2.14 12.27
CA GLN A 175 16.20 1.59 12.76
C GLN A 175 17.24 1.44 11.64
N VAL A 176 18.28 2.29 11.68
CA VAL A 176 19.28 2.38 10.61
C VAL A 176 20.55 1.61 10.95
N LEU A 177 21.04 0.81 10.00
CA LEU A 177 22.34 0.17 10.05
C LEU A 177 23.31 0.87 9.08
N ALA A 178 24.55 1.10 9.49
CA ALA A 178 25.62 1.55 8.61
C ALA A 178 26.53 0.36 8.25
N VAL A 179 26.78 0.18 6.96
CA VAL A 179 27.66 -0.84 6.37
C VAL A 179 28.83 -0.14 5.70
N GLU A 180 29.98 -0.11 6.38
CA GLU A 180 31.22 0.47 5.87
C GLU A 180 31.94 -0.54 4.97
N LEU A 181 32.10 -0.21 3.70
CA LEU A 181 32.68 -1.06 2.65
C LEU A 181 34.08 -0.58 2.24
N ASN A 182 34.24 0.72 1.99
CA ASN A 182 35.46 1.37 1.48
C ASN A 182 35.99 0.74 0.17
N THR A 183 35.08 0.44 -0.77
CA THR A 183 35.38 -0.15 -2.07
C THR A 183 34.30 0.25 -3.10
N TRP A 184 34.60 0.16 -4.39
CA TRP A 184 33.67 0.54 -5.48
C TRP A 184 33.16 1.99 -5.40
N ASP A 185 34.04 2.89 -4.96
CA ASP A 185 33.70 4.29 -4.68
C ASP A 185 32.57 4.49 -3.66
N LEU A 186 32.28 3.44 -2.87
CA LEU A 186 31.34 3.45 -1.76
C LEU A 186 32.10 3.37 -0.42
N GLU A 187 31.97 4.41 0.39
CA GLU A 187 32.50 4.41 1.76
C GLU A 187 31.56 3.62 2.70
N THR A 188 30.32 4.09 2.83
CA THR A 188 29.31 3.54 3.73
C THR A 188 27.94 3.52 3.06
N LEU A 189 27.20 2.43 3.22
CA LEU A 189 25.77 2.35 2.91
C LEU A 189 24.94 2.41 4.19
N TYR A 190 23.84 3.15 4.16
CA TYR A 190 22.89 3.26 5.26
C TYR A 190 21.66 2.45 4.94
N VAL A 191 21.43 1.38 5.69
CA VAL A 191 20.42 0.37 5.41
C VAL A 191 19.21 0.58 6.31
N SER A 192 18.04 0.70 5.67
CA SER A 192 16.72 0.74 6.27
C SER A 192 15.95 -0.52 5.86
N MET A 193 15.19 -1.09 6.78
CA MET A 193 14.39 -2.30 6.54
C MET A 193 12.96 -1.90 6.19
N LEU A 194 12.35 -2.54 5.19
CA LEU A 194 10.92 -2.45 4.86
C LEU A 194 10.24 -3.75 5.30
N GLY A 195 9.03 -3.67 5.86
CA GLY A 195 8.25 -4.87 6.22
C GLY A 195 7.49 -4.83 7.53
N MET A 196 7.71 -3.85 8.42
CA MET A 196 7.00 -3.83 9.71
C MET A 196 5.48 -3.66 9.55
N GLY A 197 5.02 -3.01 8.47
CA GLY A 197 3.58 -2.85 8.13
C GLY A 197 2.96 -4.01 7.34
N GLY A 198 3.73 -5.03 6.96
CA GLY A 198 3.23 -6.24 6.28
C GLY A 198 2.84 -6.10 4.80
N VAL A 199 2.92 -4.89 4.22
CA VAL A 199 2.54 -4.60 2.83
C VAL A 199 3.71 -4.78 1.86
N GLU A 200 4.90 -4.33 2.23
CA GLU A 200 6.11 -4.39 1.39
C GLU A 200 7.29 -4.90 2.21
N TYR A 201 8.06 -5.84 1.66
CA TYR A 201 9.25 -6.40 2.32
C TYR A 201 10.50 -6.07 1.52
N GLY A 202 11.55 -5.60 2.19
CA GLY A 202 12.77 -5.23 1.47
C GLY A 202 13.81 -4.50 2.29
N LEU A 203 14.85 -4.04 1.58
CA LEU A 203 15.98 -3.28 2.07
C LEU A 203 16.18 -2.06 1.19
N LEU A 204 16.29 -0.89 1.80
CA LEU A 204 16.78 0.32 1.14
C LEU A 204 18.19 0.64 1.65
N MET A 205 19.17 0.71 0.76
CA MET A 205 20.58 0.93 1.07
C MET A 205 21.05 2.24 0.47
N TYR A 206 20.93 3.32 1.25
CA TYR A 206 21.26 4.67 0.82
C TYR A 206 22.77 4.88 0.73
N ARG A 207 23.22 5.55 -0.34
CA ARG A 207 24.64 5.88 -0.54
C ARG A 207 25.13 7.00 0.37
N SER A 208 24.23 7.79 0.95
CA SER A 208 24.54 8.83 1.92
C SER A 208 23.47 8.91 3.03
N LEU A 209 23.90 9.35 4.22
CA LEU A 209 22.98 9.61 5.32
C LEU A 209 22.01 10.75 4.99
N ASP A 210 22.50 11.74 4.23
CA ASP A 210 21.70 12.88 3.80
C ASP A 210 20.55 12.43 2.88
N SER A 211 20.79 11.49 1.95
CA SER A 211 19.73 10.94 1.09
C SER A 211 18.64 10.25 1.90
N LEU A 212 19.04 9.44 2.91
CA LEU A 212 18.10 8.79 3.83
C LEU A 212 17.26 9.83 4.60
N LYS A 213 17.91 10.85 5.18
CA LYS A 213 17.24 11.90 5.96
C LYS A 213 16.33 12.76 5.09
N GLN A 214 16.78 13.17 3.91
CA GLN A 214 16.00 13.98 2.98
C GLN A 214 14.74 13.25 2.52
N PHE A 215 14.85 11.98 2.16
CA PHE A 215 13.69 11.18 1.78
C PHE A 215 12.69 11.09 2.94
N ARG A 216 13.16 10.80 4.15
CA ARG A 216 12.29 10.73 5.33
C ARG A 216 11.64 12.04 5.68
N GLN A 217 12.39 13.14 5.68
CA GLN A 217 11.83 14.47 5.93
C GLN A 217 10.74 14.80 4.90
N ARG A 218 10.93 14.46 3.63
CA ARG A 218 9.92 14.70 2.59
C ARG A 218 8.67 13.84 2.76
N VAL A 219 8.83 12.58 3.17
CA VAL A 219 7.70 11.68 3.47
C VAL A 219 6.96 12.14 4.74
N LEU A 220 7.70 12.54 5.80
CA LEU A 220 7.15 13.01 7.07
C LEU A 220 6.46 14.37 6.95
N MET A 221 6.96 15.27 6.09
CA MET A 221 6.38 16.61 5.89
C MET A 221 4.99 16.59 5.23
N GLY A 222 4.44 15.42 4.84
CA GLY A 222 3.00 15.18 4.63
C GLY A 222 2.27 15.98 3.53
N GLN A 223 2.88 17.01 2.96
CA GLN A 223 2.26 18.00 2.07
C GLN A 223 2.59 17.75 0.58
N GLN A 224 2.88 16.51 0.18
CA GLN A 224 3.35 16.21 -1.17
C GLN A 224 2.24 15.57 -2.01
N SER A 225 1.91 16.21 -3.14
CA SER A 225 1.07 15.61 -4.19
C SER A 225 1.68 14.29 -4.69
N PRO A 226 0.92 13.37 -5.31
CA PRO A 226 1.45 12.12 -5.87
C PRO A 226 2.65 12.33 -6.80
N LYS A 227 2.65 13.45 -7.54
CA LYS A 227 3.77 13.86 -8.38
C LYS A 227 5.01 14.23 -7.56
N GLN A 228 4.85 14.94 -6.44
CA GLN A 228 5.95 15.30 -5.56
C GLN A 228 6.48 14.09 -4.77
N MET A 229 5.62 13.13 -4.40
CA MET A 229 6.07 11.87 -3.82
C MET A 229 6.84 11.03 -4.83
N GLN A 230 6.37 10.96 -6.08
CA GLN A 230 7.11 10.30 -7.15
C GLN A 230 8.44 11.01 -7.47
N GLU A 231 8.46 12.35 -7.46
CA GLU A 231 9.71 13.13 -7.55
C GLU A 231 10.64 12.86 -6.36
N ALA A 232 10.12 12.83 -5.12
CA ALA A 232 10.89 12.52 -3.93
C ALA A 232 11.45 11.09 -3.93
N PHE A 233 10.71 10.15 -4.49
CA PHE A 233 11.14 8.77 -4.69
C PHE A 233 12.26 8.68 -5.75
N LEU A 234 12.12 9.35 -6.89
CA LEU A 234 13.14 9.37 -7.95
C LEU A 234 14.39 10.17 -7.58
N GLU A 235 14.28 11.10 -6.64
CA GLU A 235 15.41 11.85 -6.07
C GLU A 235 16.19 11.07 -4.99
N GLN A 236 15.81 9.82 -4.71
CA GLN A 236 16.61 8.97 -3.83
C GLN A 236 17.95 8.61 -4.47
N ASP A 237 18.95 8.41 -3.62
CA ASP A 237 20.25 7.86 -4.00
C ASP A 237 20.52 6.59 -3.19
N CYS A 238 19.96 5.47 -3.67
CA CYS A 238 19.98 4.20 -2.97
C CYS A 238 20.07 3.00 -3.91
N LEU A 239 20.49 1.86 -3.36
CA LEU A 239 20.25 0.54 -3.91
C LEU A 239 19.07 -0.08 -3.16
N PHE A 240 18.23 -0.86 -3.83
CA PHE A 240 17.10 -1.53 -3.20
C PHE A 240 17.05 -3.02 -3.51
N LEU A 241 16.55 -3.78 -2.53
CA LEU A 241 16.12 -5.17 -2.69
C LEU A 241 14.70 -5.26 -2.14
N ASN A 242 13.73 -5.48 -3.01
CA ASN A 242 12.34 -5.73 -2.63
C ASN A 242 12.01 -7.20 -2.81
N PHE A 243 10.99 -7.69 -2.12
CA PHE A 243 10.46 -9.03 -2.31
C PHE A 243 9.02 -8.93 -2.79
N GLU A 244 8.82 -9.31 -4.04
CA GLU A 244 7.50 -9.50 -4.60
C GLU A 244 6.90 -10.77 -4.02
N LEU A 245 5.70 -10.63 -3.49
CA LEU A 245 4.96 -11.72 -2.89
C LEU A 245 4.23 -12.49 -3.99
N PHE A 246 4.50 -13.79 -4.12
CA PHE A 246 3.59 -14.62 -4.90
C PHE A 246 2.34 -14.84 -4.05
N ASP A 247 1.19 -14.43 -4.56
CA ASP A 247 -0.07 -14.92 -4.04
C ASP A 247 -0.13 -16.45 -4.25
N ASP A 248 0.10 -17.20 -3.18
CA ASP A 248 -0.36 -18.58 -3.11
C ASP A 248 -1.87 -18.56 -3.35
N GLU A 249 -2.32 -19.06 -4.50
CA GLU A 249 -3.74 -19.22 -4.78
C GLU A 249 -4.44 -19.83 -3.56
N PRO A 250 -5.41 -19.13 -2.93
CA PRO A 250 -6.08 -19.69 -1.79
C PRO A 250 -6.78 -20.99 -2.19
N PHE A 251 -6.44 -22.08 -1.50
CA PHE A 251 -7.29 -23.26 -1.48
C PHE A 251 -8.73 -22.79 -1.19
N PRO A 252 -9.72 -23.10 -2.06
CA PRO A 252 -11.00 -22.38 -2.15
C PRO A 252 -11.96 -22.54 -0.95
N ASN A 253 -11.49 -22.99 0.22
CA ASN A 253 -12.30 -23.26 1.42
C ASN A 253 -11.62 -22.88 2.76
N MET A 254 -10.62 -21.98 2.77
CA MET A 254 -10.06 -21.42 4.01
C MET A 254 -10.27 -19.90 4.03
N PRO A 255 -10.83 -19.32 5.12
CA PRO A 255 -10.79 -17.87 5.31
C PRO A 255 -9.32 -17.45 5.47
N GLN A 256 -8.86 -16.54 4.61
CA GLN A 256 -7.53 -15.94 4.72
C GLN A 256 -7.49 -14.96 5.91
N PRO A 257 -6.36 -14.88 6.64
CA PRO A 257 -6.13 -13.78 7.59
C PRO A 257 -6.03 -12.46 6.82
N ALA A 258 -6.41 -11.34 7.45
CA ALA A 258 -6.26 -10.01 6.86
C ALA A 258 -4.80 -9.72 6.46
N SER A 259 -4.58 -8.89 5.44
CA SER A 259 -3.28 -8.69 4.75
C SER A 259 -2.08 -8.44 5.70
N TRP A 260 -2.29 -7.65 6.76
CA TRP A 260 -1.29 -7.32 7.80
C TRP A 260 -0.95 -8.45 8.79
N LEU A 261 -1.55 -9.63 8.61
CA LEU A 261 -1.43 -10.82 9.48
C LEU A 261 -0.90 -12.06 8.78
N ALA A 262 -0.62 -11.93 7.48
CA ALA A 262 0.07 -12.96 6.76
C ALA A 262 1.49 -13.09 7.33
N SER A 263 1.91 -14.33 7.58
CA SER A 263 3.35 -14.59 7.57
C SER A 263 3.84 -14.23 6.18
N ALA A 264 5.03 -13.67 6.06
CA ALA A 264 5.66 -13.42 4.77
C ALA A 264 5.49 -14.67 3.87
N PRO A 265 4.91 -14.55 2.66
CA PRO A 265 4.58 -15.66 1.77
C PRO A 265 5.71 -16.67 1.56
N GLU A 266 5.38 -17.96 1.42
CA GLU A 266 6.39 -19.02 1.21
C GLU A 266 7.09 -18.88 -0.15
N ALA A 267 6.41 -18.27 -1.12
CA ALA A 267 6.97 -17.95 -2.42
C ALA A 267 7.14 -16.44 -2.51
N VAL A 268 8.39 -16.00 -2.71
CA VAL A 268 8.72 -14.62 -3.09
C VAL A 268 9.71 -14.56 -4.22
N GLN A 269 9.65 -13.46 -4.98
CA GLN A 269 10.64 -13.12 -5.99
C GLN A 269 11.41 -11.88 -5.54
N PRO A 270 12.74 -11.96 -5.39
CA PRO A 270 13.54 -10.79 -5.10
C PRO A 270 13.64 -9.89 -6.33
N ASP A 271 13.35 -8.62 -6.15
CA ASP A 271 13.55 -7.56 -7.14
C ASP A 271 14.68 -6.62 -6.69
N PHE A 272 15.59 -6.33 -7.60
CA PHE A 272 16.79 -5.55 -7.31
C PHE A 272 16.86 -4.32 -8.21
N GLY A 273 17.32 -3.22 -7.65
CA GLY A 273 17.60 -2.05 -8.48
C GLY A 273 18.40 -0.97 -7.78
N SER A 274 18.57 0.12 -8.53
CA SER A 274 19.25 1.32 -8.12
C SER A 274 18.38 2.52 -8.44
N ILE A 275 18.29 3.46 -7.50
CA ILE A 275 17.72 4.78 -7.73
C ILE A 275 18.86 5.79 -7.61
N HIS A 276 18.94 6.69 -8.59
CA HIS A 276 19.88 7.80 -8.56
C HIS A 276 19.21 9.09 -9.05
N PRO A 277 19.41 10.26 -8.42
CA PRO A 277 18.65 11.48 -8.71
C PRO A 277 18.72 11.97 -10.16
N LEU A 278 19.80 11.63 -10.87
CA LEU A 278 20.00 12.01 -12.28
C LEU A 278 19.63 10.91 -13.28
N GLU A 279 19.55 9.66 -12.83
CA GLU A 279 19.29 8.50 -13.71
C GLU A 279 17.89 7.92 -13.51
N GLY A 280 17.19 8.31 -12.44
CA GLY A 280 15.93 7.72 -12.02
C GLY A 280 16.12 6.32 -11.47
N MET A 281 15.07 5.50 -11.58
CA MET A 281 15.10 4.09 -11.21
C MET A 281 15.68 3.24 -12.34
N ARG A 282 16.60 2.34 -12.00
CA ARG A 282 17.20 1.34 -12.88
C ARG A 282 17.03 -0.06 -12.30
N SER A 283 16.42 -0.96 -13.07
CA SER A 283 16.38 -2.41 -12.81
C SER A 283 17.64 -3.13 -13.33
N GLN A 284 18.40 -2.48 -14.22
CA GLN A 284 19.68 -2.98 -14.73
C GLN A 284 20.82 -2.54 -13.81
N LEU A 285 21.50 -3.52 -13.23
CA LEU A 285 22.62 -3.29 -12.32
C LEU A 285 23.97 -3.50 -13.02
N ALA A 286 24.96 -2.68 -12.66
CA ALA A 286 26.35 -2.90 -13.05
C ALA A 286 26.98 -4.07 -12.26
N ASP A 287 28.11 -4.61 -12.77
CA ASP A 287 28.87 -5.67 -12.09
C ASP A 287 29.29 -5.23 -10.67
N GLU A 288 29.70 -3.97 -10.50
CA GLU A 288 30.09 -3.39 -9.21
C GLU A 288 28.91 -3.26 -8.24
N GLU A 289 27.71 -2.96 -8.75
CA GLU A 289 26.47 -2.89 -7.95
C GLU A 289 26.09 -4.32 -7.48
N GLY A 290 26.15 -5.32 -8.37
CA GLY A 290 25.92 -6.72 -8.01
C GLY A 290 26.94 -7.25 -6.99
N ALA A 291 28.22 -6.91 -7.16
CA ALA A 291 29.27 -7.21 -6.19
C ALA A 291 29.01 -6.56 -4.82
N THR A 292 28.50 -5.33 -4.82
CA THR A 292 28.11 -4.60 -3.62
C THR A 292 26.97 -5.31 -2.88
N PHE A 293 25.90 -5.71 -3.57
CA PHE A 293 24.79 -6.49 -2.99
C PHE A 293 25.31 -7.74 -2.29
N LEU A 294 26.11 -8.57 -2.96
CA LEU A 294 26.63 -9.81 -2.38
C LEU A 294 27.38 -9.58 -1.06
N VAL A 295 28.21 -8.55 -1.01
CA VAL A 295 29.03 -8.23 0.17
C VAL A 295 28.19 -7.65 1.30
N VAL A 296 27.24 -6.78 0.97
CA VAL A 296 26.36 -6.14 1.96
C VAL A 296 25.39 -7.14 2.56
N LEU A 297 24.71 -7.95 1.74
CA LEU A 297 23.75 -8.96 2.22
C LEU A 297 24.44 -9.99 3.13
N GLU A 298 25.64 -10.46 2.77
CA GLU A 298 26.45 -11.34 3.64
C GLU A 298 26.82 -10.67 4.97
N ALA A 299 27.20 -9.39 4.95
CA ALA A 299 27.54 -8.64 6.15
C ALA A 299 26.33 -8.46 7.08
N LEU A 300 25.18 -8.09 6.51
CA LEU A 300 23.92 -7.92 7.20
C LEU A 300 23.44 -9.24 7.81
N GLN A 301 23.44 -10.32 7.04
CA GLN A 301 23.06 -11.65 7.50
C GLN A 301 23.86 -12.06 8.74
N ARG A 302 25.20 -11.94 8.69
CA ARG A 302 26.07 -12.25 9.83
C ARG A 302 25.82 -11.36 11.04
N PHE A 303 25.60 -10.06 10.81
CA PHE A 303 25.36 -9.10 11.88
C PHE A 303 24.03 -9.35 12.58
N ILE A 304 22.95 -9.48 11.82
CA ILE A 304 21.60 -9.71 12.34
C ILE A 304 21.55 -11.06 13.05
N THR A 305 22.12 -12.12 12.47
CA THR A 305 22.20 -13.43 13.15
C THR A 305 22.94 -13.34 14.49
N ARG A 306 24.06 -12.62 14.53
CA ARG A 306 24.86 -12.46 15.75
C ARG A 306 24.15 -11.64 16.83
N TYR A 307 23.43 -10.61 16.43
CA TYR A 307 22.85 -9.61 17.34
C TYR A 307 21.33 -9.67 17.48
N ARG A 308 20.67 -10.68 16.92
CA ARG A 308 19.19 -10.80 16.85
C ARG A 308 18.47 -10.44 18.16
N ALA A 309 18.83 -11.10 19.26
CA ALA A 309 18.20 -10.89 20.57
C ALA A 309 18.44 -9.48 21.18
N GLN A 310 19.43 -8.74 20.67
CA GLN A 310 19.72 -7.37 21.09
C GLN A 310 19.04 -6.34 20.18
N LEU A 311 18.82 -6.69 18.90
CA LEU A 311 18.08 -5.88 17.93
C LEU A 311 16.57 -5.87 18.25
N GLU A 312 16.03 -6.99 18.73
CA GLU A 312 14.62 -7.14 19.13
C GLU A 312 14.20 -6.30 20.36
N LYS A 313 15.14 -5.68 21.08
CA LYS A 313 14.85 -4.99 22.34
C LYS A 313 15.01 -3.48 22.19
N PRO A 314 13.93 -2.68 22.19
CA PRO A 314 14.06 -1.23 22.26
C PRO A 314 14.61 -0.80 23.63
N PRO A 315 15.39 0.30 23.70
CA PRO A 315 15.88 1.12 22.58
C PRO A 315 17.07 0.46 21.84
N LEU A 316 17.25 0.81 20.56
CA LEU A 316 18.34 0.29 19.73
C LEU A 316 19.70 0.60 20.37
N LYS A 317 20.49 -0.44 20.67
CA LYS A 317 21.81 -0.28 21.29
C LYS A 317 22.88 0.02 20.24
N ALA A 318 23.95 0.71 20.65
CA ALA A 318 25.15 0.88 19.83
C ALA A 318 25.90 -0.46 19.73
N LEU A 319 25.81 -1.11 18.57
CA LEU A 319 26.38 -2.40 18.26
C LEU A 319 27.29 -2.24 17.03
N GLN A 320 28.41 -2.97 17.01
CA GLN A 320 29.36 -2.93 15.91
C GLN A 320 30.06 -4.27 15.76
N SER A 321 30.29 -4.70 14.53
CA SER A 321 31.16 -5.83 14.21
C SER A 321 31.79 -5.68 12.83
N SER A 322 33.02 -6.18 12.68
CA SER A 322 33.72 -6.22 11.40
C SER A 322 33.88 -7.65 10.90
N TYR A 323 33.64 -7.85 9.61
CA TYR A 323 33.70 -9.13 8.91
C TYR A 323 34.74 -9.09 7.81
N LYS A 324 35.34 -10.25 7.56
CA LYS A 324 36.16 -10.48 6.36
C LYS A 324 35.30 -11.22 5.35
N ILE A 325 34.96 -10.55 4.25
CA ILE A 325 34.07 -11.06 3.22
C ILE A 325 34.87 -11.24 1.92
N PRO A 326 34.76 -12.38 1.22
CA PRO A 326 35.42 -12.57 -0.07
C PRO A 326 35.05 -11.46 -1.06
N ASN A 327 36.02 -10.96 -1.84
CA ASN A 327 35.73 -10.01 -2.91
C ASN A 327 35.21 -10.80 -4.14
N PRO A 328 33.95 -10.62 -4.57
CA PRO A 328 33.36 -11.38 -5.68
C PRO A 328 34.00 -11.05 -7.04
N GLU A 329 34.62 -9.89 -7.20
CA GLU A 329 35.28 -9.51 -8.46
C GLU A 329 36.65 -10.17 -8.66
N LYS A 330 37.31 -10.58 -7.57
CA LYS A 330 38.69 -11.08 -7.61
C LYS A 330 38.74 -12.59 -7.36
N ASN A 331 39.03 -13.35 -8.42
CA ASN A 331 39.13 -14.81 -8.35
C ASN A 331 40.15 -15.31 -7.31
N GLY A 332 39.71 -16.19 -6.40
CA GLY A 332 40.47 -17.25 -5.72
C GLY A 332 41.73 -16.93 -4.91
N GLY A 333 42.22 -15.68 -4.88
CA GLY A 333 43.49 -15.32 -4.23
C GLY A 333 43.61 -13.88 -3.74
N ALA A 334 42.55 -13.08 -3.81
CA ALA A 334 42.56 -11.72 -3.28
C ALA A 334 42.31 -11.68 -1.76
N SER A 335 42.86 -10.66 -1.11
CA SER A 335 42.58 -10.40 0.31
C SER A 335 41.08 -10.10 0.49
N PRO A 336 40.43 -10.70 1.50
CA PRO A 336 39.01 -10.45 1.77
C PRO A 336 38.79 -8.98 2.12
N LEU A 337 37.65 -8.45 1.69
CA LEU A 337 37.18 -7.11 2.04
C LEU A 337 36.88 -7.07 3.55
N LYS A 338 37.30 -5.98 4.19
CA LYS A 338 36.95 -5.71 5.59
C LYS A 338 35.69 -4.86 5.59
N VAL A 339 34.58 -5.44 6.01
CA VAL A 339 33.28 -4.77 6.07
C VAL A 339 32.89 -4.57 7.52
N THR A 340 32.48 -3.36 7.91
CA THR A 340 32.01 -3.09 9.28
C THR A 340 30.53 -2.76 9.26
N VAL A 341 29.75 -3.48 10.06
CA VAL A 341 28.33 -3.17 10.26
C VAL A 341 28.15 -2.60 11.66
N LYS A 342 27.42 -1.48 11.77
CA LYS A 342 27.09 -0.84 13.04
C LYS A 342 25.65 -0.34 13.06
N THR A 343 25.02 -0.36 14.21
CA THR A 343 23.74 0.35 14.43
C THR A 343 24.01 1.84 14.63
N LEU A 344 23.05 2.69 14.29
CA LEU A 344 23.12 4.13 14.52
C LEU A 344 21.99 4.62 15.47
N PRO A 345 22.08 4.36 16.79
CA PRO A 345 21.04 4.76 17.74
C PRO A 345 20.74 6.26 17.76
N GLU A 346 21.76 7.10 17.59
CA GLU A 346 21.60 8.57 17.59
C GLU A 346 20.78 9.02 16.38
N VAL A 347 21.06 8.47 15.19
CA VAL A 347 20.29 8.73 13.97
C VAL A 347 18.88 8.16 14.09
N THR A 348 18.72 6.96 14.64
CA THR A 348 17.40 6.38 14.88
C THR A 348 16.57 7.22 15.85
N ALA A 349 17.19 7.75 16.92
CA ALA A 349 16.51 8.63 17.86
C ALA A 349 16.14 9.98 17.22
N GLU A 350 17.02 10.55 16.39
CA GLU A 350 16.73 11.75 15.61
C GLU A 350 15.54 11.53 14.66
N LEU A 351 15.52 10.43 13.92
CA LEU A 351 14.44 10.12 12.98
C LEU A 351 13.12 9.75 13.67
N ALA A 352 13.18 9.20 14.87
CA ALA A 352 12.00 9.00 15.71
C ALA A 352 11.49 10.33 16.29
N ALA A 353 12.39 11.21 16.73
CA ALA A 353 12.04 12.54 17.23
C ALA A 353 11.46 13.44 16.12
N ASP A 354 12.00 13.41 14.90
CA ASP A 354 11.42 14.13 13.75
C ASP A 354 10.00 13.64 13.43
N ALA A 355 9.72 12.35 13.63
CA ALA A 355 8.36 11.82 13.53
C ALA A 355 7.51 12.32 14.71
N ASP A 356 7.99 12.19 15.95
CA ASP A 356 7.25 12.62 17.14
C ASP A 356 7.02 14.15 17.19
N ASP A 357 7.91 14.99 16.66
CA ASP A 357 7.75 16.45 16.58
C ASP A 357 6.73 16.86 15.51
N VAL A 358 6.63 16.10 14.41
CA VAL A 358 5.58 16.28 13.38
C VAL A 358 4.24 15.72 13.86
N PHE A 359 4.26 14.66 14.67
CA PHE A 359 3.09 14.01 15.26
C PHE A 359 2.88 14.36 16.75
N GLY A 360 3.35 15.54 17.18
CA GLY A 360 3.45 15.95 18.59
C GLY A 360 2.22 15.67 19.47
N ASP A 361 2.48 15.49 20.77
CA ASP A 361 1.52 15.25 21.89
C ASP A 361 0.39 16.30 22.02
N ASP A 362 0.38 17.31 21.16
CA ASP A 362 -0.76 18.17 20.86
C ASP A 362 -1.34 17.77 19.50
N GLY A 363 -2.30 16.83 19.53
CA GLY A 363 -3.20 16.62 18.39
C GLY A 363 -3.82 17.96 17.95
N PRO A 364 -4.25 18.07 16.68
CA PRO A 364 -4.58 19.36 16.06
C PRO A 364 -5.56 20.16 16.92
N GLU A 365 -5.06 21.20 17.60
CA GLU A 365 -5.86 22.22 18.28
C GLU A 365 -6.59 23.04 17.22
N GLY A 366 -7.66 22.47 16.66
CA GLY A 366 -8.41 23.11 15.58
C GLY A 366 -9.69 22.40 15.15
N LEU A 367 -10.00 21.20 15.64
CA LEU A 367 -11.25 20.52 15.30
C LEU A 367 -12.04 20.13 16.55
N VAL A 368 -13.09 20.90 16.78
CA VAL A 368 -14.10 20.75 17.82
C VAL A 368 -14.65 19.31 17.86
N ASN A 369 -14.48 18.63 19.01
CA ASN A 369 -15.24 17.44 19.46
C ASN A 369 -15.42 16.27 18.46
N PHE A 370 -14.33 15.71 17.94
CA PHE A 370 -14.36 14.34 17.39
C PHE A 370 -13.78 13.35 18.40
N PRO A 371 -14.42 12.17 18.62
CA PRO A 371 -13.80 11.13 19.42
C PRO A 371 -12.50 10.68 18.74
N VAL A 372 -11.40 10.70 19.50
CA VAL A 372 -10.09 10.24 19.02
C VAL A 372 -10.19 8.75 18.74
N LEU A 373 -10.01 8.36 17.47
CA LEU A 373 -9.93 6.96 17.08
C LEU A 373 -8.55 6.43 17.51
N ARG A 374 -8.53 5.39 18.35
CA ARG A 374 -7.28 4.79 18.80
C ARG A 374 -7.01 3.48 18.06
N ASP A 375 -5.76 3.27 17.67
CA ASP A 375 -5.27 2.04 17.06
C ASP A 375 -4.33 1.28 18.01
N ASP A 376 -4.75 1.08 19.26
CA ASP A 376 -3.90 0.58 20.34
C ASP A 376 -4.35 -0.76 20.95
N TYR A 377 -5.56 -1.23 20.62
CA TYR A 377 -6.15 -2.39 21.28
C TYR A 377 -5.92 -3.69 20.53
N VAL A 378 -5.90 -3.70 19.19
CA VAL A 378 -5.59 -4.94 18.50
C VAL A 378 -4.10 -5.19 18.55
N PRO A 379 -3.62 -6.29 19.17
CA PRO A 379 -2.20 -6.53 19.28
C PRO A 379 -1.62 -6.77 17.89
N GLU A 380 -0.46 -6.18 17.63
CA GLU A 380 0.28 -6.40 16.39
C GLU A 380 0.39 -7.90 16.07
N GLY A 381 0.06 -8.27 14.83
CA GLY A 381 0.02 -9.65 14.41
C GLY A 381 -1.08 -10.49 15.07
N ALA A 382 -2.22 -9.94 15.52
CA ALA A 382 -3.44 -10.67 15.91
C ALA A 382 -4.44 -10.92 14.75
N ILE A 383 -4.86 -12.16 14.49
CA ILE A 383 -5.79 -12.50 13.41
C ILE A 383 -7.22 -12.07 13.76
N ILE A 384 -7.87 -11.34 12.86
CA ILE A 384 -9.27 -10.90 13.02
C ILE A 384 -10.18 -11.65 12.07
N ILE A 385 -11.26 -12.21 12.61
CA ILE A 385 -12.23 -12.98 11.83
C ILE A 385 -13.64 -12.52 12.20
N LEU A 386 -14.44 -12.19 11.18
CA LEU A 386 -15.88 -12.02 11.33
C LEU A 386 -16.56 -13.37 11.10
N THR A 387 -17.22 -13.89 12.12
CA THR A 387 -17.85 -15.23 12.08
C THR A 387 -19.12 -15.27 12.92
N GLN A 388 -19.73 -16.44 13.05
CA GLN A 388 -20.82 -16.68 13.99
C GLN A 388 -20.49 -17.79 14.98
N PHE A 389 -21.03 -17.67 16.20
CA PHE A 389 -20.95 -18.68 17.24
C PHE A 389 -22.34 -19.13 17.67
N GLN A 390 -22.52 -20.44 17.83
CA GLN A 390 -23.74 -20.99 18.38
C GLN A 390 -23.98 -20.48 19.80
N GLN A 391 -25.20 -20.05 20.11
CA GLN A 391 -25.55 -19.55 21.44
C GLN A 391 -25.27 -20.58 22.54
N GLN A 392 -25.42 -21.88 22.24
CA GLN A 392 -25.13 -22.93 23.21
C GLN A 392 -23.65 -22.93 23.63
N VAL A 393 -22.73 -22.77 22.67
CA VAL A 393 -21.29 -22.68 22.96
C VAL A 393 -20.98 -21.45 23.81
N LEU A 394 -21.59 -20.31 23.50
CA LEU A 394 -21.41 -19.08 24.30
C LEU A 394 -21.96 -19.22 25.72
N ASN A 395 -23.09 -19.91 25.88
CA ASN A 395 -23.65 -20.21 27.20
C ASN A 395 -22.73 -21.13 27.99
N ASP A 396 -22.09 -22.11 27.36
CA ASP A 396 -21.12 -22.98 28.02
C ASP A 396 -19.88 -22.19 28.45
N LEU A 397 -19.36 -21.32 27.58
CA LEU A 397 -18.21 -20.44 27.87
C LEU A 397 -18.50 -19.46 29.01
N ARG A 398 -19.75 -18.96 29.13
CA ARG A 398 -20.18 -18.07 30.23
C ARG A 398 -20.01 -18.70 31.61
N HIS A 399 -20.19 -20.01 31.72
CA HIS A 399 -20.08 -20.73 32.99
C HIS A 399 -18.67 -21.28 33.26
N ASP A 400 -17.73 -21.10 32.32
CA ASP A 400 -16.35 -21.52 32.49
C ASP A 400 -15.56 -20.45 33.26
N SER A 401 -15.16 -20.79 34.49
CA SER A 401 -14.35 -19.94 35.36
C SER A 401 -12.96 -19.58 34.80
N ALA A 402 -12.47 -20.30 33.78
CA ALA A 402 -11.18 -20.02 33.14
C ALA A 402 -11.26 -18.90 32.09
N ILE A 403 -12.47 -18.46 31.74
CA ILE A 403 -12.73 -17.50 30.67
C ILE A 403 -13.10 -16.16 31.28
N ALA A 404 -12.46 -15.11 30.78
CA ALA A 404 -12.86 -13.74 31.10
C ALA A 404 -14.17 -13.43 30.37
N PHE A 405 -15.28 -13.55 31.07
CA PHE A 405 -16.60 -13.30 30.51
C PHE A 405 -17.16 -11.97 31.01
N GLN A 406 -17.61 -11.12 30.08
CA GLN A 406 -18.35 -9.91 30.40
C GLN A 406 -19.63 -9.83 29.56
N GLY A 407 -20.76 -9.78 30.26
CA GLY A 407 -22.07 -9.60 29.64
C GLY A 407 -22.50 -8.14 29.57
N LEU A 408 -23.45 -7.84 28.68
CA LEU A 408 -24.07 -6.53 28.56
C LEU A 408 -25.10 -6.29 29.69
N GLU A 409 -25.15 -5.06 30.21
CA GLU A 409 -26.19 -4.66 31.15
C GLU A 409 -27.55 -4.53 30.44
N GLY A 410 -28.45 -5.45 30.74
CA GLY A 410 -29.77 -5.54 30.13
C GLY A 410 -30.01 -6.97 29.68
N LYS A 411 -31.16 -7.54 30.04
CA LYS A 411 -31.46 -8.96 29.77
C LYS A 411 -31.38 -9.24 28.27
N TRP A 412 -30.27 -9.81 27.85
CA TRP A 412 -30.22 -10.56 26.63
C TRP A 412 -31.12 -11.78 26.87
N THR A 413 -32.33 -11.76 26.31
CA THR A 413 -33.24 -12.90 26.42
C THR A 413 -32.71 -14.00 25.53
N HIS A 414 -31.73 -14.74 26.06
CA HIS A 414 -31.34 -16.04 25.52
C HIS A 414 -32.52 -16.96 25.75
N ASN A 415 -33.43 -17.00 24.79
CA ASN A 415 -34.32 -18.12 24.67
C ASN A 415 -33.40 -19.24 24.18
N GLY A 416 -32.72 -19.95 25.10
CA GLY A 416 -31.70 -20.96 24.82
C GLY A 416 -32.25 -22.23 24.14
N THR A 417 -33.18 -22.06 23.21
CA THR A 417 -33.70 -23.07 22.31
C THR A 417 -32.71 -23.30 21.17
N ALA A 418 -32.64 -24.52 20.66
CA ALA A 418 -31.79 -24.91 19.54
C ALA A 418 -32.05 -24.13 18.23
N ASP A 419 -33.15 -23.38 18.16
CA ASP A 419 -33.56 -22.57 17.00
C ASP A 419 -33.14 -21.09 17.08
N SER A 420 -32.37 -20.69 18.11
CA SER A 420 -31.88 -19.31 18.21
C SER A 420 -30.73 -19.06 17.22
N PRO A 421 -30.72 -17.93 16.50
CA PRO A 421 -29.73 -17.65 15.46
C PRO A 421 -28.32 -17.57 16.03
N ASP A 422 -27.34 -18.02 15.25
CA ASP A 422 -25.94 -17.97 15.61
C ASP A 422 -25.47 -16.52 15.73
N LEU A 423 -24.78 -16.23 16.82
CA LEU A 423 -24.39 -14.89 17.18
C LEU A 423 -23.24 -14.39 16.29
N PRO A 424 -23.32 -13.19 15.67
CA PRO A 424 -22.18 -12.54 15.04
C PRO A 424 -21.07 -12.27 16.06
N VAL A 425 -19.84 -12.63 15.69
CA VAL A 425 -18.65 -12.49 16.52
C VAL A 425 -17.51 -11.84 15.75
N VAL A 426 -16.89 -10.83 16.36
CA VAL A 426 -15.53 -10.38 16.02
C VAL A 426 -14.55 -11.23 16.82
N LEU A 427 -13.84 -12.12 16.15
CA LEU A 427 -12.86 -13.00 16.78
C LEU A 427 -11.46 -12.43 16.59
N ILE A 428 -10.79 -12.10 17.69
CA ILE A 428 -9.41 -11.63 17.72
C ILE A 428 -8.54 -12.76 18.29
N GLN A 429 -7.76 -13.40 17.42
CA GLN A 429 -6.88 -14.49 17.77
C GLN A 429 -5.42 -14.01 17.82
N THR A 430 -4.74 -14.16 18.95
CA THR A 430 -3.34 -13.70 19.09
C THR A 430 -2.51 -14.67 19.93
N SER A 431 -1.28 -14.30 20.30
CA SER A 431 -0.49 -15.07 21.26
C SER A 431 -1.16 -15.04 22.64
N ARG A 432 -1.00 -16.11 23.43
CA ARG A 432 -1.63 -16.20 24.76
C ARG A 432 -1.28 -15.02 25.70
N PRO A 433 -0.03 -14.51 25.75
CA PRO A 433 0.29 -13.32 26.54
C PRO A 433 -0.43 -12.06 26.04
N LYS A 434 -0.39 -11.78 24.72
CA LYS A 434 -1.07 -10.62 24.11
C LYS A 434 -2.59 -10.67 24.34
N ALA A 435 -3.19 -11.86 24.24
CA ALA A 435 -4.61 -12.07 24.50
C ALA A 435 -4.99 -11.74 25.94
N LYS A 436 -4.16 -12.10 26.93
CA LYS A 436 -4.40 -11.76 28.33
C LYS A 436 -4.29 -10.26 28.59
N THR A 437 -3.32 -9.59 27.96
CA THR A 437 -3.18 -8.13 28.02
C THR A 437 -4.41 -7.44 27.45
N LEU A 438 -4.86 -7.85 26.26
CA LEU A 438 -6.05 -7.31 25.62
C LEU A 438 -7.31 -7.50 26.49
N ILE A 439 -7.48 -8.70 27.05
CA ILE A 439 -8.60 -8.99 27.97
C ILE A 439 -8.57 -8.04 29.17
N GLN A 440 -7.39 -7.82 29.75
CA GLN A 440 -7.23 -6.93 30.88
C GLN A 440 -7.57 -5.48 30.51
N GLN A 441 -7.04 -4.98 29.38
CA GLN A 441 -7.33 -3.63 28.87
C GLN A 441 -8.84 -3.43 28.63
N LEU A 442 -9.50 -4.39 27.97
CA LEU A 442 -10.93 -4.35 27.76
C LEU A 442 -11.70 -4.35 29.08
N GLN A 443 -11.31 -5.16 30.06
CA GLN A 443 -11.96 -5.15 31.38
C GLN A 443 -11.77 -3.82 32.13
N GLU A 444 -10.58 -3.24 32.04
CA GLU A 444 -10.28 -1.91 32.62
C GLU A 444 -11.11 -0.81 31.94
N ALA A 445 -11.33 -0.91 30.63
CA ALA A 445 -12.20 -0.04 29.83
C ALA A 445 -13.70 -0.37 29.94
N GLN A 446 -14.10 -1.14 30.96
CA GLN A 446 -15.49 -1.54 31.22
C GLN A 446 -16.13 -2.38 30.10
N GLY A 447 -15.31 -3.16 29.40
CA GLY A 447 -15.63 -4.08 28.32
C GLY A 447 -16.06 -3.43 27.02
N VAL A 448 -16.54 -4.25 26.09
CA VAL A 448 -17.03 -3.79 24.78
C VAL A 448 -18.53 -3.55 24.86
N GLN A 449 -18.97 -2.33 24.56
CA GLN A 449 -20.38 -1.97 24.49
C GLN A 449 -20.94 -2.10 23.09
N ALA A 450 -20.14 -1.75 22.08
CA ALA A 450 -20.59 -1.77 20.69
C ALA A 450 -19.52 -2.21 19.70
N VAL A 451 -20.00 -2.79 18.59
CA VAL A 451 -19.23 -3.03 17.36
C VAL A 451 -19.87 -2.19 16.27
N CYS A 452 -19.07 -1.43 15.52
CA CYS A 452 -19.53 -0.55 14.47
C CYS A 452 -18.66 -0.70 13.22
N PHE A 453 -19.27 -0.51 12.05
CA PHE A 453 -18.56 -0.39 10.78
C PHE A 453 -18.91 0.99 10.23
N ASN A 454 -17.92 1.88 10.16
CA ASN A 454 -18.13 3.25 9.71
C ASN A 454 -17.62 3.41 8.28
N PRO A 455 -18.49 3.75 7.32
CA PRO A 455 -18.07 3.93 5.95
C PRO A 455 -17.15 5.13 5.82
N GLY A 456 -16.07 4.89 5.10
CA GLY A 456 -15.12 5.87 4.65
C GLY A 456 -15.08 5.91 3.13
N SER A 457 -14.62 7.05 2.60
CA SER A 457 -14.26 7.14 1.20
C SER A 457 -12.98 7.94 1.07
N ASP A 458 -12.10 7.50 0.19
CA ASP A 458 -11.04 8.33 -0.33
C ASP A 458 -11.64 9.29 -1.38
N PRO A 459 -11.66 10.61 -1.13
CA PRO A 459 -12.18 11.58 -2.08
C PRO A 459 -11.35 11.69 -3.38
N PHE A 460 -10.13 11.12 -3.42
CA PHE A 460 -9.21 11.20 -4.56
C PHE A 460 -9.24 9.94 -5.44
N SER A 461 -9.08 8.74 -4.86
CA SER A 461 -9.22 7.48 -5.62
C SER A 461 -10.69 7.15 -5.91
N GLY A 462 -11.61 7.69 -5.11
CA GLY A 462 -13.02 7.29 -5.12
C GLY A 462 -13.24 5.92 -4.50
N GLU A 463 -12.22 5.34 -3.87
CA GLU A 463 -12.34 4.07 -3.17
C GLU A 463 -13.14 4.22 -1.89
N ALA A 464 -14.03 3.27 -1.68
CA ALA A 464 -14.85 3.23 -0.48
C ALA A 464 -14.37 2.08 0.40
N PHE A 465 -14.27 2.34 1.69
CA PHE A 465 -13.87 1.37 2.72
C PHE A 465 -14.84 1.44 3.90
N GLU A 466 -14.83 0.46 4.78
CA GLU A 466 -15.49 0.53 6.09
C GLU A 466 -14.46 0.25 7.20
N LEU A 467 -14.41 1.12 8.22
CA LEU A 467 -13.61 0.88 9.41
C LEU A 467 -14.41 0.13 10.47
N GLY A 468 -13.94 -1.05 10.82
CA GLY A 468 -14.43 -1.83 11.96
C GLY A 468 -13.90 -1.28 13.27
N MET A 469 -14.81 -0.88 14.17
CA MET A 469 -14.49 -0.28 15.47
C MET A 469 -15.18 -0.98 16.63
N LEU A 470 -14.48 -1.04 17.77
CA LEU A 470 -15.01 -1.41 19.07
C LEU A 470 -15.24 -0.14 19.90
N GLN A 471 -16.45 0.03 20.43
CA GLN A 471 -16.72 1.03 21.46
C GLN A 471 -16.63 0.38 22.84
N THR A 472 -15.76 0.87 23.70
CA THR A 472 -15.61 0.43 25.10
C THR A 472 -16.58 1.15 26.04
N GLY A 473 -16.69 0.68 27.28
CA GLY A 473 -17.64 1.23 28.26
C GLY A 473 -17.28 2.63 28.77
N ASP A 474 -16.00 3.00 28.70
CA ASP A 474 -15.51 4.37 28.95
C ASP A 474 -15.84 5.35 27.79
N GLY A 475 -16.37 4.85 26.67
CA GLY A 475 -16.85 5.65 25.55
C GLY A 475 -15.84 5.85 24.43
N GLU A 476 -14.62 5.34 24.58
CA GLU A 476 -13.56 5.40 23.56
C GLU A 476 -13.87 4.47 22.37
N LEU A 477 -13.25 4.76 21.23
CA LEU A 477 -13.39 4.00 19.98
C LEU A 477 -12.03 3.44 19.56
N HIS A 478 -11.98 2.13 19.42
CA HIS A 478 -10.78 1.41 19.03
C HIS A 478 -10.95 0.79 17.66
N LEU A 479 -10.03 1.07 16.75
CA LEU A 479 -9.97 0.42 15.46
C LEU A 479 -9.63 -1.06 15.66
N PHE A 480 -10.28 -1.93 14.88
CA PHE A 480 -9.85 -3.32 14.80
C PHE A 480 -9.49 -3.75 13.38
N ALA A 481 -10.19 -3.29 12.34
CA ALA A 481 -9.86 -3.64 10.97
C ALA A 481 -10.39 -2.61 9.98
N GLU A 482 -9.79 -2.56 8.80
CA GLU A 482 -10.28 -1.86 7.63
C GLU A 482 -10.75 -2.87 6.58
N TYR A 483 -11.82 -2.54 5.86
CA TYR A 483 -12.45 -3.40 4.87
C TYR A 483 -12.68 -2.65 3.57
N GLU A 484 -12.15 -3.15 2.45
CA GLU A 484 -12.35 -2.55 1.15
C GLU A 484 -13.74 -2.89 0.58
N THR A 485 -14.51 -1.88 0.18
CA THR A 485 -15.88 -2.13 -0.34
C THR A 485 -15.96 -2.26 -1.86
N ASN A 486 -14.89 -1.89 -2.57
CA ASN A 486 -14.79 -2.00 -4.02
C ASN A 486 -14.41 -3.41 -4.48
N GLY A 487 -13.69 -4.17 -3.65
CA GLY A 487 -13.40 -5.58 -3.87
C GLY A 487 -14.60 -6.50 -3.57
N SER A 488 -14.58 -7.72 -4.10
CA SER A 488 -15.69 -8.68 -3.88
C SER A 488 -15.64 -9.35 -2.50
N THR A 489 -14.45 -9.63 -1.97
CA THR A 489 -14.26 -10.44 -0.76
C THR A 489 -14.79 -9.75 0.51
N ASP A 490 -14.27 -8.56 0.82
CA ASP A 490 -14.63 -7.80 2.03
C ASP A 490 -16.06 -7.29 1.98
N ARG A 491 -16.50 -6.82 0.80
CA ARG A 491 -17.90 -6.48 0.54
C ARG A 491 -18.83 -7.65 0.88
N HIS A 492 -18.55 -8.87 0.43
CA HIS A 492 -19.37 -10.03 0.76
C HIS A 492 -19.30 -10.40 2.25
N LEU A 493 -18.16 -10.20 2.90
CA LEU A 493 -18.00 -10.43 4.35
C LEU A 493 -18.85 -9.45 5.16
N LEU A 494 -18.82 -8.15 4.83
CA LEU A 494 -19.65 -7.12 5.45
C LEU A 494 -21.14 -7.33 5.18
N GLU A 495 -21.52 -7.74 3.96
CA GLU A 495 -22.90 -8.12 3.62
C GLU A 495 -23.42 -9.28 4.47
N ARG A 496 -22.56 -10.29 4.70
CA ARG A 496 -22.85 -11.42 5.61
C ARG A 496 -22.99 -10.97 7.05
N TRP A 497 -22.04 -10.17 7.55
CA TRP A 497 -22.10 -9.59 8.89
C TRP A 497 -23.42 -8.82 9.10
N ASN A 498 -23.76 -7.95 8.14
CA ASN A 498 -25.00 -7.18 8.15
C ASN A 498 -26.25 -8.05 8.14
N THR A 499 -26.19 -9.25 7.56
CA THR A 499 -27.29 -10.22 7.59
C THR A 499 -27.38 -10.86 8.98
N TRP A 500 -26.27 -11.33 9.53
CA TRP A 500 -26.22 -11.95 10.86
C TRP A 500 -26.67 -11.00 11.98
N GLN A 501 -26.23 -9.75 11.97
CA GLN A 501 -26.65 -8.78 12.99
C GLN A 501 -28.15 -8.47 12.92
N ARG A 502 -28.76 -8.49 11.72
CA ARG A 502 -30.22 -8.33 11.56
C ARG A 502 -30.98 -9.52 12.15
N GLU A 503 -30.47 -10.73 11.94
CA GLU A 503 -31.05 -11.95 12.51
C GLU A 503 -30.96 -11.99 14.04
N CYS A 504 -29.90 -11.41 14.62
CA CYS A 504 -29.67 -11.34 16.07
C CYS A 504 -30.14 -10.03 16.73
N ASN A 505 -31.00 -9.23 16.07
CA ASN A 505 -31.50 -7.94 16.57
C ASN A 505 -30.38 -7.01 17.09
N GLY A 506 -29.31 -6.88 16.32
CA GLY A 506 -28.15 -6.04 16.63
C GLY A 506 -27.31 -6.55 17.80
N SER A 507 -27.41 -7.83 18.16
CA SER A 507 -26.59 -8.41 19.22
C SER A 507 -25.37 -9.10 18.62
N CYS A 508 -24.20 -8.94 19.24
CA CYS A 508 -22.95 -9.55 18.81
C CYS A 508 -22.03 -9.82 20.01
N ALA A 509 -20.84 -10.35 19.77
CA ALA A 509 -19.79 -10.43 20.77
C ALA A 509 -18.40 -10.23 20.17
N VAL A 510 -17.44 -9.89 21.02
CA VAL A 510 -16.01 -9.93 20.72
C VAL A 510 -15.40 -11.10 21.48
N ILE A 511 -14.75 -12.01 20.76
CA ILE A 511 -14.07 -13.18 21.33
C ILE A 511 -12.58 -13.01 21.21
N ILE A 512 -11.87 -13.18 22.31
CA ILE A 512 -10.41 -13.17 22.34
C ILE A 512 -9.92 -14.62 22.47
N ALA A 513 -9.18 -15.08 21.47
CA ALA A 513 -8.63 -16.43 21.41
C ALA A 513 -7.10 -16.41 21.36
N SER A 514 -6.50 -17.52 21.76
CA SER A 514 -5.08 -17.79 21.62
C SER A 514 -4.78 -18.76 20.49
N GLY A 515 -3.50 -19.04 20.22
CA GLY A 515 -3.11 -20.09 19.27
C GLY A 515 -2.89 -19.59 17.84
N ILE A 516 -2.25 -18.44 17.69
CA ILE A 516 -1.87 -17.89 16.38
C ILE A 516 -0.76 -18.68 15.64
N THR A 517 -0.09 -19.59 16.33
CA THR A 517 0.94 -20.47 15.77
C THR A 517 0.47 -21.93 15.78
N GLY A 518 0.59 -22.64 14.66
CA GLY A 518 0.29 -24.07 14.54
C GLY A 518 -1.12 -24.38 14.03
N SER A 519 -1.61 -25.60 14.28
CA SER A 519 -2.84 -26.16 13.68
C SER A 519 -4.15 -25.43 14.04
N SER A 520 -4.13 -24.53 15.02
CA SER A 520 -5.28 -23.71 15.44
C SER A 520 -5.32 -22.32 14.79
N LYS A 521 -4.32 -21.94 13.98
CA LYS A 521 -4.25 -20.62 13.30
C LYS A 521 -5.48 -20.44 12.40
N GLY A 522 -6.23 -19.36 12.62
CA GLY A 522 -7.46 -19.03 11.87
C GLY A 522 -8.68 -19.90 12.19
N LYS A 523 -8.52 -20.93 13.03
CA LYS A 523 -9.58 -21.86 13.44
C LYS A 523 -9.44 -22.21 14.93
N PRO A 524 -9.56 -21.23 15.84
CA PRO A 524 -9.46 -21.50 17.27
C PRO A 524 -10.57 -22.45 17.72
N SER A 525 -10.20 -23.44 18.51
CA SER A 525 -11.16 -24.32 19.17
C SER A 525 -11.71 -23.65 20.43
N VAL A 526 -12.77 -24.22 21.01
CA VAL A 526 -13.36 -23.76 22.28
C VAL A 526 -12.29 -23.65 23.40
N LYS A 527 -11.26 -24.50 23.39
CA LYS A 527 -10.17 -24.51 24.38
C LYS A 527 -9.19 -23.34 24.22
N ASP A 528 -9.17 -22.73 23.03
CA ASP A 528 -8.27 -21.64 22.70
C ASP A 528 -8.87 -20.28 23.09
N ILE A 529 -10.18 -20.23 23.38
CA ILE A 529 -10.91 -19.03 23.81
C ILE A 529 -10.51 -18.65 25.24
N LEU A 530 -10.16 -17.38 25.43
CA LEU A 530 -9.72 -16.84 26.71
C LEU A 530 -10.63 -15.74 27.24
N GLY A 531 -11.34 -15.02 26.35
CA GLY A 531 -12.24 -13.94 26.73
C GLY A 531 -13.45 -13.84 25.80
N VAL A 532 -14.58 -13.46 26.36
CA VAL A 532 -15.84 -13.21 25.65
C VAL A 532 -16.47 -11.94 26.21
N PHE A 533 -16.69 -10.97 25.33
CA PHE A 533 -17.32 -9.69 25.64
C PHE A 533 -18.58 -9.53 24.79
N GLU A 534 -19.74 -9.57 25.42
CA GLU A 534 -21.01 -9.36 24.71
C GLU A 534 -21.16 -7.89 24.34
N ALA A 535 -21.59 -7.61 23.10
CA ALA A 535 -21.68 -6.26 22.56
C ALA A 535 -22.95 -6.06 21.70
N ARG A 536 -23.22 -4.82 21.31
CA ARG A 536 -24.28 -4.49 20.34
C ARG A 536 -23.67 -4.01 19.03
N CYS A 537 -24.19 -4.51 17.90
CA CYS A 537 -23.95 -3.85 16.63
C CYS A 537 -24.67 -2.51 16.66
N LYS A 538 -23.92 -1.43 16.47
CA LYS A 538 -24.47 -0.07 16.36
C LYS A 538 -24.11 0.50 15.01
N THR A 539 -25.02 1.27 14.43
CA THR A 539 -24.71 2.03 13.22
C THR A 539 -23.85 3.24 13.57
N PRO A 540 -23.11 3.81 12.60
CA PRO A 540 -22.38 5.06 12.82
C PRO A 540 -23.25 6.17 13.41
N LYS A 541 -24.52 6.24 12.98
CA LYS A 541 -25.50 7.20 13.51
C LYS A 541 -25.81 6.99 14.99
N ASP A 542 -25.87 5.76 15.45
CA ASP A 542 -26.12 5.43 16.87
C ASP A 542 -24.91 5.77 17.76
N LEU A 543 -23.72 5.87 17.16
CA LEU A 543 -22.48 6.29 17.80
C LEU A 543 -22.13 7.76 17.56
N HIS A 544 -23.01 8.51 16.88
CA HIS A 544 -22.77 9.91 16.49
C HIS A 544 -21.51 10.11 15.63
N LEU A 545 -21.16 9.11 14.83
CA LEU A 545 -20.03 9.14 13.91
C LEU A 545 -20.47 9.63 12.52
N PRO A 546 -19.80 10.65 11.95
CA PRO A 546 -19.99 10.99 10.56
C PRO A 546 -19.36 9.92 9.66
N PRO A 547 -19.75 9.86 8.38
CA PRO A 547 -18.97 9.17 7.37
C PRO A 547 -17.54 9.70 7.39
N LEU A 548 -16.57 8.80 7.36
CA LEU A 548 -15.17 9.18 7.33
C LEU A 548 -14.85 9.68 5.94
N MET A 549 -14.17 10.82 5.87
CA MET A 549 -13.46 11.17 4.65
C MET A 549 -12.00 11.02 4.96
N LEU A 550 -11.30 10.24 4.14
CA LEU A 550 -9.86 10.19 4.25
C LEU A 550 -9.34 11.59 3.93
N GLN A 551 -8.89 12.28 4.97
CA GLN A 551 -8.30 13.60 4.86
C GLN A 551 -6.81 13.40 4.81
N TYR A 552 -6.24 13.64 3.64
CA TYR A 552 -4.81 13.87 3.50
C TYR A 552 -4.53 15.20 4.20
N ALA A 553 -3.68 15.18 5.23
CA ALA A 553 -3.38 16.37 6.01
C ALA A 553 -2.81 17.47 5.10
N THR A 554 -3.65 18.44 4.74
CA THR A 554 -3.24 19.67 4.08
C THR A 554 -3.13 20.75 5.14
N GLU A 555 -1.95 20.95 5.70
CA GLU A 555 -1.68 22.14 6.49
C GLU A 555 -1.46 23.33 5.55
N TRP A 556 -2.42 24.26 5.56
CA TRP A 556 -2.26 25.58 4.97
C TRP A 556 -1.94 26.55 6.12
N GLU A 557 -0.68 26.89 6.32
CA GLU A 557 -0.35 28.15 6.99
C GLU A 557 -0.47 29.28 5.97
N LEU A 558 -1.46 30.14 6.18
CA LEU A 558 -1.58 31.44 5.52
C LEU A 558 -0.74 32.45 6.31
N ASP A 559 0.36 32.90 5.72
CA ASP A 559 0.91 34.25 5.96
C ASP A 559 0.19 35.29 5.08
#